data_AF-A0A1S7Q2N3-F1
#
_entry.id   AF-A0A1S7Q2N3-F1
#
_cell.length_a   1.000
_cell.length_b   1.000
_cell.length_c   1.000
_cell.angle_alpha   90.00
_cell.angle_beta   90.00
_cell.angle_gamma   90.00
#
_symmetry.space_group_name_H-M   'P 1'
#
loop_
_entity.id
_entity.type
_entity.pdbx_description
1 polymer ?
#
loop_
_entity_poly.entity_id
_entity_poly.type
_entity_poly.pdbx_seq_one_letter_code
_entity_poly.pdbx_strand_id
1 'polypeptide(L)'
;MHVRFSRKSTKARSMRMMIAALLATANLLMPINGYAQSVDVEGTISKIDANGLSITLNDGKTYRVPEEFNFEGLKAGVKVVVFYTEVDGKRVVDDLQVVE
;
A
#
# COMPACT_ATOMS: atom_id res chain seq x y z
N MET A 1 8.17 21.67 -70.22
CA MET A 1 8.91 21.85 -68.96
C MET A 1 8.00 21.43 -67.81
N HIS A 2 8.26 20.28 -67.18
CA HIS A 2 7.45 19.73 -66.08
C HIS A 2 8.29 19.75 -64.80
N VAL A 3 7.82 20.42 -63.75
CA VAL A 3 8.42 20.30 -62.40
C VAL A 3 7.32 19.94 -61.39
N ARG A 4 7.55 18.83 -60.68
CA ARG A 4 6.63 18.15 -59.77
C ARG A 4 6.54 18.86 -58.41
N PHE A 5 5.32 19.01 -57.88
CA PHE A 5 5.11 19.36 -56.48
C PHE A 5 5.40 18.16 -55.57
N SER A 6 6.30 18.34 -54.59
CA SER A 6 6.63 17.36 -53.56
C SER A 6 5.52 17.28 -52.50
N ARG A 7 4.85 16.14 -52.38
CA ARG A 7 3.87 15.87 -51.30
C ARG A 7 4.62 15.65 -49.99
N LYS A 8 4.58 16.62 -49.08
CA LYS A 8 5.08 16.44 -47.70
C LYS A 8 4.28 15.33 -47.01
N SER A 9 5.00 14.37 -46.43
CA SER A 9 4.49 13.14 -45.82
C SER A 9 3.61 13.38 -44.59
N THR A 10 2.30 13.16 -44.73
CA THR A 10 1.29 13.15 -43.65
C THR A 10 1.56 12.07 -42.60
N LYS A 11 2.33 11.04 -42.95
CA LYS A 11 2.61 9.86 -42.13
C LYS A 11 3.38 10.20 -40.83
N ALA A 12 4.31 11.16 -40.91
CA ALA A 12 5.09 11.59 -39.75
C ALA A 12 4.25 12.36 -38.72
N ARG A 13 3.29 13.18 -39.17
CA ARG A 13 2.34 13.84 -38.27
C ARG A 13 1.41 12.84 -37.60
N SER A 14 0.85 11.90 -38.37
CA SER A 14 0.01 10.83 -37.83
C SER A 14 0.73 9.97 -36.79
N MET A 15 1.99 9.61 -37.04
CA MET A 15 2.80 8.82 -36.11
C MET A 15 3.08 9.57 -34.81
N ARG A 16 3.37 10.88 -34.88
CA ARG A 16 3.56 11.72 -33.68
C ARG A 16 2.30 11.82 -32.83
N MET A 17 1.12 11.95 -33.46
CA MET A 17 -0.16 11.99 -32.74
C MET A 17 -0.47 10.65 -32.08
N MET A 18 -0.15 9.54 -32.74
CA MET A 18 -0.37 8.20 -32.21
C MET A 18 0.56 7.90 -31.02
N ILE A 19 1.84 8.31 -31.08
CA ILE A 19 2.78 8.21 -29.95
C ILE A 19 2.30 9.08 -28.78
N ALA A 20 1.87 10.31 -29.05
CA ALA A 20 1.34 11.20 -28.00
C ALA A 20 0.09 10.61 -27.32
N ALA A 21 -0.81 9.99 -28.08
CA ALA A 21 -1.99 9.33 -27.55
C ALA A 21 -1.63 8.11 -26.67
N LEU A 22 -0.68 7.27 -27.11
CA LEU A 22 -0.22 6.12 -26.31
C LEU A 22 0.42 6.56 -24.99
N LEU A 23 1.28 7.58 -25.01
CA LEU A 23 1.93 8.11 -23.81
C LEU A 23 0.93 8.75 -22.85
N ALA A 24 -0.11 9.44 -23.36
CA ALA A 24 -1.15 10.02 -22.53
C ALA A 24 -1.94 8.96 -21.74
N THR A 25 -2.16 7.78 -22.33
CA THR A 25 -2.88 6.67 -21.68
C THR A 25 -1.98 5.74 -20.87
N ALA A 26 -0.65 5.83 -21.00
CA ALA A 26 0.28 4.91 -20.34
C ALA A 26 0.15 4.91 -18.81
N ASN A 27 -0.20 6.05 -18.22
CA ASN A 27 -0.38 6.17 -16.77
C ASN A 27 -1.69 5.54 -16.26
N LEU A 28 -2.67 5.25 -17.13
CA LEU A 28 -3.95 4.65 -16.72
C LEU A 28 -3.83 3.15 -16.42
N LEU A 29 -2.78 2.50 -16.91
CA LEU A 29 -2.51 1.08 -16.71
C LEU A 29 -1.50 0.82 -15.60
N MET A 30 -0.93 1.87 -14.99
CA MET A 30 -0.04 1.68 -13.85
C MET A 30 -0.90 1.30 -12.64
N PRO A 31 -0.63 0.14 -12.00
CA PRO A 31 -1.28 -0.17 -10.74
C PRO A 31 -0.95 0.96 -9.77
N ILE A 32 -1.99 1.57 -9.20
CA ILE A 32 -1.86 2.51 -8.10
C ILE A 32 -1.44 1.67 -6.91
N ASN A 33 -0.14 1.37 -6.82
CA ASN A 33 0.44 0.76 -5.65
C ASN A 33 0.29 1.81 -4.54
N GLY A 34 -0.79 1.70 -3.77
CA GLY A 34 -0.98 2.50 -2.58
C GLY A 34 0.27 2.32 -1.74
N TYR A 35 0.98 3.42 -1.47
CA TYR A 35 2.13 3.37 -0.57
C TYR A 35 1.63 2.78 0.74
N ALA A 36 2.24 1.68 1.16
CA ALA A 36 1.98 1.06 2.43
C ALA A 36 2.58 1.99 3.51
N GLN A 37 1.81 2.99 3.92
CA GLN A 37 2.19 3.91 4.97
C GLN A 37 1.91 3.24 6.30
N SER A 38 2.89 3.31 7.21
CA SER A 38 2.67 2.87 8.58
C SER A 38 1.71 3.84 9.26
N VAL A 39 0.74 3.29 9.96
CA VAL A 39 -0.32 3.98 10.70
C VAL A 39 -0.16 3.61 12.17
N ASP A 40 -0.23 4.61 13.05
CA ASP A 40 -0.27 4.40 14.49
C ASP A 40 -1.71 4.39 15.01
N VAL A 41 -1.99 3.50 15.96
CA VAL A 41 -3.26 3.47 16.68
C VAL A 41 -3.02 3.14 18.15
N GLU A 42 -3.57 3.98 19.04
CA GLU A 42 -3.57 3.73 20.47
C GLU A 42 -4.83 2.95 20.87
N GLY A 43 -4.65 1.88 21.66
CA GLY A 43 -5.75 1.03 22.08
C GLY A 43 -5.42 0.16 23.27
N THR A 44 -6.41 -0.58 23.76
CA THR A 44 -6.23 -1.57 24.83
C THR A 44 -6.32 -2.96 24.24
N ILE A 45 -5.37 -3.84 24.57
CA ILE A 45 -5.39 -5.23 24.14
C ILE A 45 -6.65 -5.90 24.70
N SER A 46 -7.46 -6.48 23.81
CA SER A 46 -8.65 -7.26 24.17
C SER A 46 -8.36 -8.76 24.11
N LYS A 47 -7.55 -9.22 23.15
CA LYS A 47 -7.19 -10.63 22.98
C LYS A 47 -5.78 -10.77 22.41
N ILE A 48 -5.06 -11.78 22.89
CA ILE A 48 -3.79 -12.23 22.31
C ILE A 48 -3.98 -13.66 21.79
N ASP A 49 -3.54 -13.90 20.56
CA ASP A 49 -3.49 -15.22 19.96
C ASP A 49 -2.06 -15.47 19.46
N ALA A 50 -1.21 -16.02 20.33
CA ALA A 50 0.19 -16.32 20.01
C ALA A 50 0.30 -17.43 18.96
N ASN A 51 -0.61 -18.41 18.97
CA ASN A 51 -0.63 -19.48 17.96
C ASN A 51 -1.03 -18.93 16.59
N GLY A 52 -2.01 -18.02 16.57
CA GLY A 52 -2.46 -17.32 15.37
C GLY A 52 -1.58 -16.13 14.97
N LEU A 53 -0.54 -15.80 15.75
CA LEU A 53 0.33 -14.63 15.57
C LEU A 53 -0.45 -13.33 15.40
N SER A 54 -1.36 -13.05 16.33
CA SER A 54 -2.18 -11.84 16.26
C SER A 54 -2.58 -11.26 17.61
N ILE A 55 -2.87 -9.96 17.60
CA ILE A 55 -3.35 -9.18 18.72
C ILE A 55 -4.64 -8.49 18.29
N THR A 56 -5.67 -8.51 19.14
CA THR A 56 -6.91 -7.76 18.93
C THR A 56 -6.98 -6.65 19.95
N LEU A 57 -7.34 -5.44 19.51
CA LEU A 57 -7.52 -4.29 20.40
C LEU A 57 -9.01 -4.13 20.77
N ASN A 58 -9.32 -3.15 21.61
CA ASN A 58 -10.66 -2.83 22.08
C ASN A 58 -11.59 -2.24 21.00
N ASP A 59 -11.02 -1.81 19.87
CA ASP A 59 -11.77 -1.43 18.66
C ASP A 59 -12.31 -2.65 17.87
N GLY A 60 -11.99 -3.87 18.33
CA GLY A 60 -12.39 -5.13 17.68
C GLY A 60 -11.56 -5.49 16.45
N LYS A 61 -10.54 -4.71 16.09
CA LYS A 61 -9.65 -5.00 14.97
C LYS A 61 -8.51 -5.91 15.40
N THR A 62 -8.09 -6.76 14.48
CA THR A 62 -6.97 -7.70 14.67
C THR A 62 -5.76 -7.24 13.87
N TYR A 63 -4.59 -7.33 14.50
CA TYR A 63 -3.28 -6.92 14.01
C TYR A 63 -2.37 -8.15 14.00
N ARG A 64 -1.80 -8.47 12.85
CA ARG A 64 -0.95 -9.64 12.65
C ARG A 64 0.50 -9.26 12.96
N VAL A 65 1.16 -10.09 13.75
CA VAL A 65 2.56 -9.90 14.12
C VAL A 65 3.46 -10.90 13.37
N PRO A 66 4.76 -10.60 13.20
CA PRO A 66 5.75 -11.56 12.68
C PRO A 66 5.87 -12.82 13.55
N GLU A 67 6.39 -13.91 12.98
CA GLU A 67 6.61 -15.18 13.70
C GLU A 67 7.56 -15.03 14.90
N GLU A 68 8.50 -14.10 14.81
CA GLU A 68 9.51 -13.82 15.85
C GLU A 68 9.03 -12.79 16.89
N PHE A 69 7.77 -12.38 16.86
CA PHE A 69 7.26 -11.35 17.76
C PHE A 69 7.23 -11.84 19.23
N ASN A 70 7.79 -11.05 20.14
CA ASN A 70 7.76 -11.35 21.56
C ASN A 70 6.46 -10.84 22.22
N PHE A 71 5.66 -11.75 22.76
CA PHE A 71 4.42 -11.43 23.48
C PHE A 71 4.63 -11.19 24.99
N GLU A 72 5.85 -11.27 25.48
CA GLU A 72 6.16 -11.07 26.89
C GLU A 72 5.68 -9.69 27.38
N GLY A 73 5.08 -9.66 28.57
CA GLY A 73 4.50 -8.44 29.15
C GLY A 73 3.15 -8.02 28.55
N LEU A 74 2.73 -8.59 27.42
CA LEU A 74 1.43 -8.30 26.82
C LEU A 74 0.34 -9.21 27.39
N LYS A 75 -0.78 -8.60 27.78
CA LYS A 75 -2.01 -9.30 28.19
C LYS A 75 -3.22 -8.44 27.91
N ALA A 76 -4.41 -9.04 27.96
CA ALA A 76 -5.64 -8.28 27.90
C ALA A 76 -5.68 -7.19 28.99
N GLY A 77 -6.15 -6.00 28.64
CA GLY A 77 -6.18 -4.82 29.49
C GLY A 77 -4.92 -3.93 29.43
N VAL A 78 -3.84 -4.37 28.78
CA VAL A 78 -2.65 -3.54 28.57
C VAL A 78 -2.93 -2.50 27.49
N LYS A 79 -2.57 -1.25 27.75
CA LYS A 79 -2.67 -0.14 26.79
C LYS A 79 -1.41 -0.09 25.92
N VAL A 80 -1.60 0.05 24.62
CA VAL A 80 -0.51 0.00 23.62
C VAL A 80 -0.73 1.02 22.52
N VAL A 81 0.36 1.44 21.88
CA VAL A 81 0.37 2.05 20.55
C VAL A 81 0.87 1.01 19.56
N VAL A 82 0.08 0.74 18.53
CA VAL A 82 0.43 -0.19 17.45
C VAL A 82 0.74 0.59 16.20
N PHE A 83 1.96 0.44 15.69
CA PHE A 83 2.36 0.92 14.37
C PHE A 83 2.19 -0.23 13.39
N TYR A 84 1.39 -0.04 12.36
CA TYR A 84 1.07 -1.10 11.41
C TYR A 84 0.95 -0.57 9.99
N THR A 85 1.23 -1.46 9.05
CA THR A 85 1.02 -1.21 7.63
C THR A 85 -0.10 -2.12 7.11
N GLU A 86 -0.99 -1.60 6.27
CA GLU A 86 -1.98 -2.44 5.59
C GLU A 86 -1.36 -3.09 4.35
N VAL A 87 -1.25 -4.42 4.37
CA VAL A 87 -0.76 -5.26 3.26
C VAL A 87 -1.88 -6.22 2.88
N ASP A 88 -2.37 -6.14 1.64
CA ASP A 88 -3.48 -6.95 1.14
C ASP A 88 -4.73 -6.92 2.04
N GLY A 89 -5.03 -5.74 2.61
CA GLY A 89 -6.17 -5.54 3.54
C GLY A 89 -5.96 -6.11 4.94
N LYS A 90 -4.76 -6.60 5.26
CA LYS A 90 -4.38 -7.09 6.59
C LYS A 90 -3.49 -6.07 7.29
N ARG A 91 -3.72 -5.85 8.58
CA ARG A 91 -2.89 -4.99 9.42
C ARG A 91 -1.67 -5.78 9.88
N VAL A 92 -0.51 -5.48 9.33
CA VAL A 92 0.76 -6.10 9.70
C VAL A 92 1.49 -5.13 10.62
N VAL A 93 1.79 -5.58 11.84
CA VAL A 93 2.47 -4.77 12.85
C VAL A 93 3.91 -4.54 12.43
N ASP A 94 4.31 -3.28 12.38
CA ASP A 94 5.69 -2.83 12.19
C ASP A 94 6.39 -2.71 13.56
N ASP A 95 5.70 -2.11 14.54
CA ASP A 95 6.17 -1.94 15.92
C ASP A 95 4.99 -1.88 16.90
N LEU A 96 5.23 -2.22 18.16
CA LEU A 96 4.24 -2.15 19.23
C LEU A 96 4.89 -1.65 20.52
N GLN A 97 4.30 -0.61 21.10
CA GLN A 97 4.79 0.01 22.32
C GLN A 97 3.73 -0.04 23.41
N VAL A 98 4.12 -0.43 24.62
CA VAL A 98 3.25 -0.36 25.80
C VAL A 98 3.20 1.08 26.29
N VAL A 99 2.00 1.57 26.56
CA VAL A 99 1.79 2.89 27.17
C VAL A 99 1.79 2.69 28.69
N GLU A 100 2.74 3.33 29.37
CA GLU A 100 2.80 3.37 30.85
C GLU A 100 1.66 4.19 31.47
#